data_AF-A0AA36HPC9-F1
#
_entry.id   AF-A0AA36HPC9-F1
#
_cell.length_a   1.000
_cell.length_b   1.000
_cell.length_c   1.000
_cell.angle_alpha   90.00
_cell.angle_beta   90.00
_cell.angle_gamma   90.00
#
_symmetry.space_group_name_H-M   'P 1'
#
loop_
_entity.id
_entity.type
_entity.pdbx_description
1 polymer ?
#
loop_
_entity_poly.entity_id
_entity_poly.type
_entity_poly.pdbx_seq_one_letter_code
_entity_poly.pdbx_strand_id
1 'polypeptide(L)'
;MIAFEWLPLWIFWFGYNSLITSMTTYLMLWYVEIDLENKALLFPGIGDSLPRRGVDNLGEYVFCLQNDVNVASWSLDLNFRGICVEFDNYNVLGVANYSCLLLCFVLVFGSMLAVLLSRGADLRTGKYLAGKWDFERNSFYRCLVILLLMSPLSCMACAAYVSGTTLRTRAFVDLLQAFLYYGADSTLVTIASAYALLPSWHPRFDYHTDAFQHLRFRRTWYDVFCSSSIAFYQQLEEAILLAQSGSWQALRELLEEPNQAEELVRACEISDSLSTASSSATESTDAEAEASGSEAAAAMVPRSGQPLLWPRSASQVDSVASSR
;
A
#
# COMPACT_ATOMS: atom_id res chain seq x y z
N MET A 1 10.82 -9.04 -14.74
CA MET A 1 11.85 -9.00 -13.68
C MET A 1 11.56 -7.88 -12.69
N ILE A 2 11.56 -6.62 -13.15
CA ILE A 2 11.17 -5.47 -12.32
C ILE A 2 9.68 -5.52 -11.89
N ALA A 3 8.80 -6.13 -12.69
CA ALA A 3 7.35 -6.16 -12.45
C ALA A 3 6.89 -6.71 -11.08
N PHE A 4 7.65 -7.61 -10.44
CA PHE A 4 7.25 -8.25 -9.17
C PHE A 4 7.60 -7.46 -7.92
N GLU A 5 8.65 -6.65 -7.98
CA GLU A 5 8.91 -5.66 -6.93
C GLU A 5 7.74 -4.69 -6.77
N TRP A 6 7.03 -4.47 -7.88
CA TRP A 6 5.81 -3.67 -7.96
C TRP A 6 4.54 -4.48 -7.71
N LEU A 7 4.62 -5.74 -7.25
CA LEU A 7 3.44 -6.54 -6.93
C LEU A 7 2.49 -5.81 -5.95
N PRO A 8 2.95 -5.12 -4.89
CA PRO A 8 2.06 -4.33 -4.05
C PRO A 8 1.36 -3.20 -4.82
N LEU A 9 2.02 -2.55 -5.79
CA LEU A 9 1.39 -1.54 -6.64
C LEU A 9 0.37 -2.15 -7.62
N TRP A 10 0.65 -3.33 -8.18
CA TRP A 10 -0.32 -4.04 -9.02
C TRP A 10 -1.55 -4.47 -8.22
N ILE A 11 -1.35 -5.10 -7.05
CA ILE A 11 -2.44 -5.50 -6.14
C ILE A 11 -3.24 -4.26 -5.71
N PHE A 12 -2.54 -3.18 -5.34
CA PHE A 12 -3.17 -1.91 -5.02
C PHE A 12 -4.04 -1.41 -6.17
N TRP A 13 -3.50 -1.36 -7.39
CA TRP A 13 -4.20 -0.80 -8.54
C TRP A 13 -5.42 -1.64 -8.93
N PHE A 14 -5.30 -2.98 -8.96
CA PHE A 14 -6.44 -3.88 -9.20
C PHE A 14 -7.51 -3.73 -8.11
N GLY A 15 -7.10 -3.66 -6.83
CA GLY A 15 -7.99 -3.44 -5.71
C GLY A 15 -8.70 -2.09 -5.79
N TYR A 16 -7.98 -1.03 -6.16
CA TYR A 16 -8.51 0.32 -6.34
C TYR A 16 -9.54 0.38 -7.47
N ASN A 17 -9.25 -0.24 -8.62
CA ASN A 17 -10.19 -0.29 -9.73
C ASN A 17 -11.45 -1.09 -9.37
N SER A 18 -11.30 -2.21 -8.65
CA SER A 18 -12.43 -2.98 -8.12
C SER A 18 -13.28 -2.13 -7.16
N LEU A 19 -12.62 -1.42 -6.24
CA LEU A 19 -13.26 -0.54 -5.26
C LEU A 19 -14.06 0.57 -5.93
N ILE A 20 -13.45 1.31 -6.87
CA ILE A 20 -14.11 2.46 -7.50
C ILE A 20 -15.30 2.00 -8.36
N THR A 21 -15.13 0.91 -9.12
CA THR A 21 -16.20 0.33 -9.95
C THR A 21 -17.37 -0.15 -9.10
N SER A 22 -17.08 -0.86 -8.00
CA SER A 22 -18.12 -1.36 -7.09
C SER A 22 -18.86 -0.21 -6.41
N MET A 23 -18.14 0.75 -5.83
CA MET A 23 -18.74 1.92 -5.15
C MET A 23 -19.62 2.73 -6.09
N THR A 24 -19.15 3.01 -7.32
CA THR A 24 -19.93 3.77 -8.30
C THR A 24 -21.15 2.99 -8.78
N THR A 25 -21.03 1.69 -8.99
CA THR A 25 -22.17 0.82 -9.31
C THR A 25 -23.24 0.90 -8.21
N TYR A 26 -22.83 0.78 -6.94
CA TYR A 26 -23.77 0.87 -5.81
C TYR A 26 -24.45 2.24 -5.71
N LEU A 27 -23.69 3.32 -5.85
CA LEU A 27 -24.25 4.68 -5.87
C LEU A 27 -25.25 4.84 -7.02
N MET A 28 -24.94 4.33 -8.22
CA MET A 28 -25.82 4.43 -9.39
C MET A 28 -27.09 3.58 -9.27
N LEU A 29 -26.99 2.32 -8.81
CA LEU A 29 -28.17 1.49 -8.52
C LEU A 29 -29.11 2.21 -7.57
N TRP A 30 -28.54 2.88 -6.57
CA TRP A 30 -29.32 3.58 -5.58
C TRP A 30 -29.97 4.87 -6.12
N TYR A 31 -29.24 5.69 -6.86
CA TYR A 31 -29.81 6.90 -7.48
C TYR A 31 -31.02 6.57 -8.36
N VAL A 32 -30.99 5.43 -9.04
CA VAL A 32 -32.08 4.93 -9.87
C VAL A 32 -33.30 4.54 -9.02
N GLU A 33 -33.09 3.92 -7.86
CA GLU A 33 -34.18 3.58 -6.93
C GLU A 33 -34.86 4.83 -6.34
N ILE A 34 -34.11 5.87 -5.96
CA ILE A 34 -34.67 7.16 -5.50
C ILE A 34 -35.55 7.79 -6.57
N ASP A 35 -35.09 7.77 -7.83
CA ASP A 35 -35.82 8.39 -8.93
C ASP A 35 -37.11 7.60 -9.25
N LEU A 36 -37.10 6.28 -9.08
CA LEU A 36 -38.30 5.43 -9.22
C LEU A 36 -39.32 5.68 -8.10
N GLU A 37 -38.90 5.79 -6.83
CA GLU A 37 -39.81 6.11 -5.72
C GLU A 37 -40.43 7.52 -5.86
N ASN A 38 -39.64 8.51 -6.28
CA ASN A 38 -40.13 9.89 -6.41
C ASN A 38 -40.93 10.12 -7.70
N LYS A 39 -40.60 9.47 -8.82
CA LYS A 39 -41.41 9.56 -10.06
C LYS A 39 -42.77 8.90 -9.92
N ALA A 40 -42.90 7.85 -9.10
CA ALA A 40 -44.20 7.21 -8.82
C ALA A 40 -45.19 8.15 -8.09
N LEU A 41 -44.71 9.17 -7.38
CA LEU A 41 -45.54 10.10 -6.61
C LEU A 41 -45.77 11.45 -7.29
N LEU A 42 -44.88 11.90 -8.18
CA LEU A 42 -44.95 13.25 -8.78
C LEU A 42 -45.47 13.28 -10.23
N PHE A 43 -45.46 12.16 -10.96
CA PHE A 43 -45.90 12.15 -12.36
C PHE A 43 -46.67 10.87 -12.73
N PRO A 44 -47.97 10.78 -12.40
CA PRO A 44 -48.85 9.73 -12.92
C PRO A 44 -49.12 10.03 -14.40
N GLY A 45 -48.20 9.64 -15.30
CA GLY A 45 -48.39 9.79 -16.74
C GLY A 45 -47.18 10.18 -17.59
N ILE A 46 -45.96 10.27 -17.03
CA ILE A 46 -44.75 10.34 -17.88
C ILE A 46 -44.40 8.91 -18.31
N GLY A 47 -44.71 8.61 -19.57
CA GLY A 47 -44.72 7.28 -20.14
C GLY A 47 -43.34 6.65 -20.42
N ASP A 48 -43.38 5.32 -20.46
CA ASP A 48 -42.74 4.36 -21.38
C ASP A 48 -41.27 4.51 -21.81
N SER A 49 -40.49 5.46 -21.29
CA SER A 49 -39.06 5.53 -21.56
C SER A 49 -38.22 4.91 -20.44
N LEU A 50 -38.67 3.77 -19.90
CA LEU A 50 -37.84 2.77 -19.24
C LEU A 50 -38.44 1.39 -19.59
N PRO A 51 -37.65 0.42 -20.10
CA PRO A 51 -36.19 0.35 -20.13
C PRO A 51 -35.58 0.78 -21.47
N ARG A 52 -34.33 1.26 -21.44
CA ARG A 52 -33.47 1.31 -22.64
C ARG A 52 -33.30 -0.13 -23.13
N ARG A 53 -34.11 -0.52 -24.14
CA ARG A 53 -34.16 -1.79 -24.90
C ARG A 53 -33.36 -2.99 -24.33
N GLY A 54 -34.06 -4.00 -23.83
CA GLY A 54 -33.55 -5.38 -23.72
C GLY A 54 -32.99 -5.79 -22.36
N VAL A 55 -33.44 -5.16 -21.27
CA VAL A 55 -33.12 -5.57 -19.90
C VAL A 55 -34.42 -5.93 -19.21
N ASP A 56 -34.68 -7.22 -19.05
CA ASP A 56 -35.97 -7.74 -18.58
C ASP A 56 -35.94 -8.11 -17.09
N ASN A 57 -34.74 -8.29 -16.52
CA ASN A 57 -34.54 -8.72 -15.13
C ASN A 57 -33.56 -7.80 -14.36
N LEU A 58 -33.75 -7.68 -13.04
CA LEU A 58 -32.85 -6.90 -12.16
C LEU A 58 -31.38 -7.33 -12.27
N GLY A 59 -31.12 -8.63 -12.42
CA GLY A 59 -29.77 -9.15 -12.60
C GLY A 59 -29.10 -8.66 -13.89
N GLU A 60 -29.85 -8.59 -14.99
CA GLU A 60 -29.36 -8.06 -16.28
C GLU A 60 -29.07 -6.57 -16.18
N TYR A 61 -29.90 -5.83 -15.43
CA TYR A 61 -29.67 -4.41 -15.18
C TYR A 61 -28.40 -4.16 -14.38
N VAL A 62 -28.22 -4.87 -13.27
CA VAL A 62 -27.01 -4.78 -12.43
C VAL A 62 -25.77 -5.12 -13.25
N PHE A 63 -25.82 -6.19 -14.04
CA PHE A 63 -24.71 -6.58 -14.91
C PHE A 63 -24.40 -5.52 -15.98
N CYS A 64 -25.42 -4.98 -16.65
CA CYS A 64 -25.25 -3.92 -17.64
C CYS A 64 -24.63 -2.67 -17.01
N LEU A 65 -25.12 -2.26 -15.84
CA LEU A 65 -24.58 -1.13 -15.09
C LEU A 65 -23.13 -1.36 -14.69
N GLN A 66 -22.79 -2.52 -14.12
CA GLN A 66 -21.41 -2.87 -13.75
C GLN A 66 -20.47 -2.83 -14.96
N ASN A 67 -20.91 -3.40 -16.09
CA ASN A 67 -20.14 -3.41 -17.32
C ASN A 67 -19.90 -1.98 -17.83
N ASP A 68 -20.93 -1.16 -17.92
CA ASP A 68 -20.81 0.22 -18.41
C ASP A 68 -19.99 1.12 -17.47
N VAL A 69 -20.15 0.97 -16.14
CA VAL A 69 -19.32 1.66 -15.14
C VAL A 69 -17.86 1.24 -15.30
N ASN A 70 -17.59 -0.05 -15.47
CA ASN A 70 -16.23 -0.52 -15.72
C ASN A 70 -15.69 0.04 -17.05
N VAL A 71 -16.44 0.01 -18.14
CA VAL A 71 -15.98 0.60 -19.42
C VAL A 71 -15.76 2.12 -19.28
N ALA A 72 -16.62 2.82 -18.54
CA ALA A 72 -16.47 4.23 -18.27
C ALA A 72 -15.20 4.55 -17.45
N SER A 73 -14.83 3.69 -16.48
CA SER A 73 -13.59 3.87 -15.70
C SER A 73 -12.32 3.76 -16.56
N TRP A 74 -12.44 3.09 -17.71
CA TRP A 74 -11.38 2.94 -18.72
C TRP A 74 -11.50 3.91 -19.89
N SER A 75 -12.48 4.80 -19.88
CA SER A 75 -12.69 5.78 -20.95
C SER A 75 -12.13 7.15 -20.58
N LEU A 76 -11.41 7.78 -21.52
CA LEU A 76 -11.04 9.20 -21.45
C LEU A 76 -12.13 10.12 -22.02
N ASP A 77 -13.20 9.56 -22.56
CA ASP A 77 -14.33 10.36 -23.04
C ASP A 77 -15.07 10.98 -21.85
N LEU A 78 -15.11 12.30 -21.81
CA LEU A 78 -15.84 13.07 -20.81
C LEU A 78 -17.36 12.95 -21.01
N ASN A 79 -17.80 12.61 -22.22
CA ASN A 79 -19.20 12.44 -22.60
C ASN A 79 -19.53 10.95 -22.85
N PHE A 80 -19.13 10.07 -21.91
CA PHE A 80 -19.31 8.63 -22.07
C PHE A 80 -20.80 8.25 -22.16
N ARG A 81 -21.14 7.50 -23.22
CA ARG A 81 -22.49 6.99 -23.48
C ARG A 81 -22.50 5.47 -23.56
N GLY A 82 -22.84 4.82 -22.45
CA GLY A 82 -23.15 3.41 -22.37
C GLY A 82 -24.64 3.12 -22.65
N ILE A 83 -24.99 1.85 -22.54
CA ILE A 83 -26.37 1.36 -22.63
C ILE A 83 -27.16 1.78 -21.39
N CYS A 84 -26.59 1.53 -20.21
CA CYS A 84 -27.18 1.75 -18.90
C CYS A 84 -26.63 3.00 -18.17
N VAL A 85 -25.44 3.49 -18.53
CA VAL A 85 -24.83 4.68 -17.91
C VAL A 85 -24.51 5.74 -18.94
N GLU A 86 -24.83 6.99 -18.65
CA GLU A 86 -24.45 8.15 -19.45
C GLU A 86 -23.84 9.22 -18.53
N PHE A 87 -22.66 9.71 -18.88
CA PHE A 87 -21.99 10.81 -18.22
C PHE A 87 -21.94 11.99 -19.19
N ASP A 88 -22.65 13.07 -18.88
CA ASP A 88 -22.61 14.30 -19.66
C ASP A 88 -21.58 15.27 -19.07
N ASN A 89 -20.62 15.70 -19.89
CA ASN A 89 -19.55 16.68 -19.62
C ASN A 89 -18.45 16.26 -18.62
N TYR A 90 -18.66 15.28 -17.75
CA TYR A 90 -17.65 14.91 -16.76
C TYR A 90 -17.69 13.44 -16.31
N ASN A 91 -16.83 12.61 -16.90
CA ASN A 91 -16.57 11.24 -16.45
C ASN A 91 -15.56 11.23 -15.27
N VAL A 92 -16.05 11.52 -14.05
CA VAL A 92 -15.26 11.52 -12.80
C VAL A 92 -14.50 10.20 -12.63
N LEU A 93 -15.14 9.09 -13.02
CA LEU A 93 -14.65 7.73 -12.79
C LEU A 93 -13.38 7.46 -13.60
N GLY A 94 -13.40 7.79 -14.89
CA GLY A 94 -12.24 7.73 -15.75
C GLY A 94 -11.11 8.60 -15.19
N VAL A 95 -11.40 9.86 -14.85
CA VAL A 95 -10.39 10.80 -14.31
C VAL A 95 -9.74 10.25 -13.03
N ALA A 96 -10.53 9.73 -12.09
CA ALA A 96 -10.01 9.17 -10.85
C ALA A 96 -9.15 7.92 -11.09
N ASN A 97 -9.62 6.99 -11.94
CA ASN A 97 -8.87 5.79 -12.30
C ASN A 97 -7.54 6.11 -12.99
N TYR A 98 -7.55 6.99 -14.00
CA TYR A 98 -6.33 7.42 -14.69
C TYR A 98 -5.37 8.21 -13.80
N SER A 99 -5.89 9.00 -12.86
CA SER A 99 -5.05 9.70 -11.87
C SER A 99 -4.34 8.71 -10.95
N CYS A 100 -5.06 7.68 -10.48
CA CYS A 100 -4.49 6.62 -9.67
C CYS A 100 -3.46 5.78 -10.44
N LEU A 101 -3.76 5.43 -11.70
CA LEU A 101 -2.83 4.73 -12.59
C LEU A 101 -1.57 5.57 -12.88
N LEU A 102 -1.72 6.88 -13.07
CA LEU A 102 -0.60 7.80 -13.22
C LEU A 102 0.28 7.83 -11.96
N LEU A 103 -0.31 7.89 -10.76
CA LEU A 103 0.44 7.80 -9.50
C LEU A 103 1.24 6.49 -9.39
N CYS A 104 0.61 5.36 -9.70
CA CYS A 104 1.29 4.06 -9.74
C CYS A 104 2.43 4.06 -10.76
N PHE A 105 2.19 4.59 -11.95
CA PHE A 105 3.20 4.69 -13.01
C PHE A 105 4.39 5.55 -12.59
N VAL A 106 4.16 6.72 -11.98
CA VAL A 106 5.24 7.61 -11.51
C VAL A 106 6.08 6.93 -10.42
N LEU A 107 5.46 6.16 -9.52
CA LEU A 107 6.18 5.37 -8.50
C LEU A 107 7.07 4.29 -9.13
N VAL A 108 6.52 3.49 -10.05
CA VAL A 108 7.26 2.41 -10.75
C VAL A 108 8.37 2.99 -11.63
N PHE A 109 8.08 4.05 -12.38
CA PHE A 109 9.04 4.63 -13.30
C PHE A 109 10.13 5.39 -12.53
N GLY A 110 9.77 6.14 -11.49
CA GLY A 110 10.71 6.90 -10.67
C GLY A 110 11.72 6.02 -9.94
N SER A 111 11.27 4.88 -9.41
CA SER A 111 12.14 3.88 -8.78
C SER A 111 13.06 3.17 -9.79
N MET A 112 12.52 2.75 -10.94
CA MET A 112 13.35 2.21 -12.03
C MET A 112 14.42 3.22 -12.45
N LEU A 113 14.05 4.49 -12.62
CA LEU A 113 14.97 5.54 -13.01
C LEU A 113 16.04 5.77 -11.93
N ALA A 114 15.66 5.77 -10.64
CA ALA A 114 16.60 5.90 -9.53
C ALA A 114 17.65 4.77 -9.53
N VAL A 115 17.22 3.53 -9.75
CA VAL A 115 18.11 2.36 -9.89
C VAL A 115 19.02 2.47 -11.12
N LEU A 116 18.47 2.89 -12.26
CA LEU A 116 19.26 3.03 -13.49
C LEU A 116 20.31 4.15 -13.36
N LEU A 117 19.95 5.27 -12.72
CA LEU A 117 20.84 6.40 -12.47
C LEU A 117 21.94 6.07 -11.46
N SER A 118 21.69 5.20 -10.48
CA SER A 118 22.72 4.71 -9.56
C SER A 118 23.76 3.80 -10.23
N ARG A 119 23.56 3.41 -11.50
CA ARG A 119 24.38 2.44 -12.25
C ARG A 119 24.47 1.07 -11.56
N GLY A 120 23.51 0.74 -10.69
CA GLY A 120 23.40 -0.54 -9.99
C GLY A 120 22.35 -1.43 -10.64
N ALA A 121 22.54 -1.81 -11.91
CA ALA A 121 21.54 -2.58 -12.65
C ALA A 121 21.39 -4.05 -12.16
N ASP A 122 22.40 -4.57 -11.46
CA ASP A 122 22.39 -5.94 -10.94
C ASP A 122 21.74 -5.97 -9.55
N LEU A 123 20.58 -6.65 -9.45
CA LEU A 123 19.79 -6.84 -8.22
C LEU A 123 20.57 -7.52 -7.10
N ARG A 124 21.68 -8.17 -7.42
CA ARG A 124 22.56 -8.84 -6.46
C ARG A 124 23.62 -7.93 -5.87
N THR A 125 23.74 -6.68 -6.31
CA THR A 125 24.81 -5.79 -5.85
C THR A 125 24.38 -4.89 -4.70
N GLY A 126 25.31 -4.57 -3.81
CA GLY A 126 25.09 -3.56 -2.77
C GLY A 126 24.70 -2.20 -3.33
N LYS A 127 25.21 -1.86 -4.52
CA LYS A 127 24.85 -0.63 -5.23
C LYS A 127 23.36 -0.53 -5.58
N TYR A 128 22.74 -1.64 -6.00
CA TYR A 128 21.30 -1.69 -6.24
C TYR A 128 20.52 -1.39 -4.95
N LEU A 129 20.90 -2.06 -3.86
CA LEU A 129 20.25 -1.93 -2.55
C LEU A 129 20.38 -0.50 -2.01
N ALA A 130 21.57 0.08 -2.09
CA ALA A 130 21.84 1.47 -1.69
C ALA A 130 20.98 2.46 -2.47
N GLY A 131 20.97 2.38 -3.81
CA GLY A 131 20.16 3.27 -4.64
C GLY A 131 18.66 3.12 -4.38
N LYS A 132 18.19 1.91 -4.08
CA LYS A 132 16.80 1.67 -3.71
C LYS A 132 16.45 2.29 -2.35
N TRP A 133 17.30 2.13 -1.33
CA TRP A 133 17.10 2.78 -0.03
C TRP A 133 17.08 4.30 -0.13
N ASP A 134 17.95 4.88 -0.93
CA ASP A 134 17.98 6.33 -1.17
C ASP A 134 16.68 6.83 -1.80
N PHE A 135 16.13 6.06 -2.76
CA PHE A 135 14.86 6.39 -3.38
C PHE A 135 13.69 6.29 -2.40
N GLU A 136 13.59 5.21 -1.63
CA GLU A 136 12.53 5.01 -0.63
C GLU A 136 12.60 6.04 0.52
N ARG A 137 13.80 6.54 0.81
CA ARG A 137 14.02 7.60 1.80
C ARG A 137 13.56 8.98 1.31
N ASN A 138 13.54 9.21 0.00
CA ASN A 138 13.23 10.51 -0.57
C ASN A 138 11.80 10.96 -0.21
N SER A 139 11.67 12.22 0.20
CA SER A 139 10.37 12.84 0.52
C SER A 139 9.38 12.75 -0.65
N PHE A 140 9.87 12.77 -1.89
CA PHE A 140 9.03 12.59 -3.07
C PHE A 140 8.33 11.22 -3.10
N TYR A 141 9.08 10.13 -2.87
CA TYR A 141 8.52 8.79 -2.78
C TYR A 141 7.48 8.69 -1.66
N ARG A 142 7.82 9.20 -0.47
CA ARG A 142 6.90 9.21 0.68
C ARG A 142 5.62 9.97 0.39
N CYS A 143 5.72 11.13 -0.28
CA CYS A 143 4.56 11.92 -0.69
C CYS A 143 3.65 11.11 -1.64
N LEU A 144 4.22 10.46 -2.65
CA LEU A 144 3.47 9.64 -3.58
C LEU A 144 2.78 8.45 -2.90
N VAL A 145 3.48 7.75 -1.99
CA VAL A 145 2.88 6.64 -1.22
C VAL A 145 1.74 7.13 -0.31
N ILE A 146 1.89 8.29 0.33
CA ILE A 146 0.81 8.89 1.12
C ILE A 146 -0.39 9.25 0.23
N LEU A 147 -0.17 9.86 -0.94
CA LEU A 147 -1.24 10.14 -1.91
C LEU A 147 -1.93 8.86 -2.36
N LEU A 148 -1.16 7.80 -2.60
CA LEU A 148 -1.67 6.48 -2.96
C LEU A 148 -2.57 5.91 -1.85
N LEU A 149 -2.14 5.99 -0.58
CA LEU A 149 -2.91 5.57 0.59
C LEU A 149 -4.17 6.41 0.82
N MET A 150 -4.09 7.72 0.58
CA MET A 150 -5.22 8.64 0.73
C MET A 150 -6.26 8.47 -0.37
N SER A 151 -5.88 7.93 -1.55
CA SER A 151 -6.80 7.78 -2.67
C SER A 151 -8.01 6.86 -2.37
N PRO A 152 -7.88 5.60 -1.88
CA PRO A 152 -9.05 4.80 -1.51
C PRO A 152 -9.84 5.42 -0.34
N LEU A 153 -9.16 6.04 0.63
CA LEU A 153 -9.82 6.71 1.75
C LEU A 153 -10.67 7.91 1.29
N SER A 154 -10.18 8.68 0.32
CA SER A 154 -10.92 9.78 -0.28
C SER A 154 -12.13 9.28 -1.06
N CYS A 155 -12.00 8.19 -1.82
CA CYS A 155 -13.14 7.56 -2.51
C CYS A 155 -14.21 7.10 -1.51
N MET A 156 -13.81 6.47 -0.42
CA MET A 156 -14.74 6.07 0.65
C MET A 156 -15.41 7.26 1.32
N ALA A 157 -14.64 8.31 1.64
CA ALA A 157 -15.18 9.51 2.26
C ALA A 157 -16.17 10.24 1.35
N CYS A 158 -15.86 10.35 0.05
CA CYS A 158 -16.77 10.89 -0.96
C CYS A 158 -18.04 10.06 -1.08
N ALA A 159 -17.92 8.73 -1.18
CA ALA A 159 -19.07 7.83 -1.23
C ALA A 159 -19.94 7.95 0.04
N ALA A 160 -19.31 7.98 1.22
CA ALA A 160 -20.01 8.16 2.49
C ALA A 160 -20.69 9.53 2.60
N TYR A 161 -20.06 10.60 2.10
CA TYR A 161 -20.63 11.94 2.09
C TYR A 161 -21.84 12.06 1.16
N VAL A 162 -21.71 11.57 -0.08
CA VAL A 162 -22.80 11.56 -1.06
C VAL A 162 -23.97 10.72 -0.55
N SER A 163 -23.68 9.53 -0.02
CA SER A 163 -24.68 8.65 0.58
C SER A 163 -25.32 9.30 1.83
N GLY A 164 -24.53 9.88 2.74
CA GLY A 164 -25.07 10.46 3.97
C GLY A 164 -25.97 11.68 3.75
N THR A 165 -25.75 12.44 2.68
CA THR A 165 -26.54 13.64 2.36
C THR A 165 -27.79 13.34 1.53
N THR A 166 -27.80 12.23 0.77
CA THR A 166 -28.90 11.90 -0.15
C THR A 166 -29.79 10.76 0.34
N LEU A 167 -29.29 9.89 1.23
CA LEU A 167 -30.00 8.68 1.64
C LEU A 167 -30.88 8.87 2.87
N ARG A 168 -32.05 8.22 2.85
CA ARG A 168 -32.80 7.92 4.08
C ARG A 168 -31.99 6.97 4.95
N THR A 169 -32.15 7.06 6.27
CA THR A 169 -31.33 6.31 7.23
C THR A 169 -31.36 4.78 7.02
N ARG A 170 -32.47 4.19 6.56
CA ARG A 170 -32.55 2.73 6.29
C ARG A 170 -31.76 2.31 5.06
N ALA A 171 -31.93 3.03 3.95
CA ALA A 171 -31.19 2.83 2.71
C ALA A 171 -29.67 2.89 2.91
N PHE A 172 -29.22 3.86 3.70
CA PHE A 172 -27.81 3.99 4.05
C PHE A 172 -27.27 2.74 4.77
N VAL A 173 -28.08 2.12 5.65
CA VAL A 173 -27.69 0.89 6.37
C VAL A 173 -27.56 -0.28 5.41
N ASP A 174 -28.50 -0.45 4.48
CA ASP A 174 -28.46 -1.54 3.50
C ASP A 174 -27.26 -1.40 2.55
N LEU A 175 -26.95 -0.17 2.12
CA LEU A 175 -25.78 0.12 1.30
C LEU A 175 -24.47 -0.12 2.05
N LEU A 176 -24.40 0.31 3.32
CA LEU A 176 -23.25 0.03 4.18
C LEU A 176 -23.07 -1.47 4.38
N GLN A 177 -24.16 -2.22 4.60
CA GLN A 177 -24.13 -3.67 4.73
C GLN A 177 -23.62 -4.33 3.45
N ALA A 178 -24.15 -3.97 2.28
CA ALA A 178 -23.68 -4.48 0.99
C ALA A 178 -22.18 -4.19 0.77
N PHE A 179 -21.73 -2.97 1.07
CA PHE A 179 -20.32 -2.61 1.00
C PHE A 179 -19.46 -3.48 1.94
N LEU A 180 -19.90 -3.72 3.18
CA LEU A 180 -19.17 -4.56 4.13
C LEU A 180 -19.06 -6.02 3.66
N TYR A 181 -20.08 -6.55 2.96
CA TYR A 181 -20.06 -7.93 2.46
C TYR A 181 -19.25 -8.10 1.17
N TYR A 182 -19.31 -7.13 0.26
CA TYR A 182 -18.80 -7.31 -1.11
C TYR A 182 -17.63 -6.40 -1.49
N GLY A 183 -17.43 -5.29 -0.78
CA GLY A 183 -16.41 -4.29 -1.11
C GLY A 183 -15.31 -4.12 -0.06
N ALA A 184 -15.55 -4.56 1.18
CA ALA A 184 -14.60 -4.39 2.28
C ALA A 184 -13.28 -5.14 2.04
N ASP A 185 -13.32 -6.33 1.45
CA ASP A 185 -12.14 -7.13 1.12
C ASP A 185 -11.22 -6.39 0.14
N SER A 186 -11.76 -5.90 -0.98
CA SER A 186 -11.03 -5.13 -1.99
C SER A 186 -10.47 -3.84 -1.39
N THR A 187 -11.24 -3.18 -0.53
CA THR A 187 -10.82 -1.97 0.19
C THR A 187 -9.65 -2.25 1.12
N LEU A 188 -9.76 -3.29 1.96
CA LEU A 188 -8.73 -3.68 2.91
C LEU A 188 -7.44 -4.10 2.21
N VAL A 189 -7.55 -4.88 1.13
CA VAL A 189 -6.40 -5.27 0.30
C VAL A 189 -5.74 -4.04 -0.32
N THR A 190 -6.51 -3.09 -0.83
CA THR A 190 -5.99 -1.83 -1.40
C THR A 190 -5.25 -1.02 -0.35
N ILE A 191 -5.88 -0.77 0.81
CA ILE A 191 -5.28 -0.01 1.90
C ILE A 191 -4.03 -0.72 2.44
N ALA A 192 -4.08 -2.04 2.66
CA ALA A 192 -2.96 -2.82 3.14
C ALA A 192 -1.79 -2.80 2.14
N SER A 193 -2.07 -2.85 0.83
CA SER A 193 -1.06 -2.79 -0.22
C SER A 193 -0.36 -1.42 -0.29
N ALA A 194 -1.12 -0.33 -0.18
CA ALA A 194 -0.53 1.02 -0.07
C ALA A 194 0.24 1.20 1.25
N TYR A 195 -0.30 0.69 2.36
CA TYR A 195 0.34 0.76 3.66
C TYR A 195 1.65 -0.02 3.70
N ALA A 196 1.75 -1.16 3.02
CA ALA A 196 2.99 -1.94 2.92
C ALA A 196 4.15 -1.19 2.23
N LEU A 197 3.85 -0.14 1.45
CA LEU A 197 4.85 0.71 0.80
C LEU A 197 5.36 1.84 1.72
N LEU A 198 4.69 2.10 2.84
CA LEU A 198 4.96 3.21 3.74
C LEU A 198 6.23 3.02 4.60
N PRO A 199 6.53 1.82 5.16
CA PRO A 199 7.74 1.61 5.92
C PRO A 199 8.98 1.68 5.02
N SER A 200 9.73 2.76 5.13
CA SER A 200 11.11 2.79 4.63
C SER A 200 12.00 2.16 5.70
N TRP A 201 12.51 0.95 5.48
CA TRP A 201 13.50 0.37 6.39
C TRP A 201 14.79 1.18 6.30
N HIS A 202 15.32 1.63 7.44
CA HIS A 202 16.59 2.33 7.47
C HIS A 202 17.65 1.39 8.07
N PRO A 203 18.60 0.90 7.27
CA PRO A 203 19.69 0.09 7.82
C PRO A 203 20.47 0.90 8.85
N ARG A 204 20.86 0.26 9.95
CA ARG A 204 21.65 0.89 11.03
C ARG A 204 23.14 1.04 10.71
N PHE A 205 23.58 0.44 9.61
CA PHE A 205 24.96 0.49 9.14
C PHE A 205 25.10 1.44 7.96
N ASP A 206 26.31 1.95 7.73
CA ASP A 206 26.61 2.79 6.58
C ASP A 206 26.70 1.95 5.29
N TYR A 207 25.68 2.08 4.45
CA TYR A 207 25.58 1.43 3.14
C TYR A 207 26.11 2.30 1.99
N HIS A 208 26.56 3.52 2.26
CA HIS A 208 27.16 4.38 1.25
C HIS A 208 28.64 4.07 1.02
N THR A 209 29.26 3.28 1.91
CA THR A 209 30.66 2.86 1.77
C THR A 209 30.89 2.14 0.44
N ASP A 210 32.03 2.43 -0.19
CA ASP A 210 32.42 1.77 -1.45
C ASP A 210 32.49 0.25 -1.26
N ALA A 211 32.95 -0.22 -0.10
CA ALA A 211 32.97 -1.63 0.25
C ALA A 211 31.57 -2.25 0.12
N PHE A 212 30.54 -1.67 0.75
CA PHE A 212 29.16 -2.16 0.66
C PHE A 212 28.66 -2.20 -0.79
N GLN A 213 28.88 -1.12 -1.55
CA GLN A 213 28.36 -1.01 -2.91
C GLN A 213 28.92 -2.08 -3.87
N HIS A 214 30.15 -2.54 -3.65
CA HIS A 214 30.81 -3.56 -4.48
C HIS A 214 30.46 -5.00 -4.07
N LEU A 215 29.78 -5.21 -2.93
CA LEU A 215 29.37 -6.54 -2.51
C LEU A 215 28.36 -7.15 -3.47
N ARG A 216 28.46 -8.47 -3.62
CA ARG A 216 27.48 -9.28 -4.33
C ARG A 216 26.84 -10.27 -3.37
N PHE A 217 25.51 -10.33 -3.40
CA PHE A 217 24.70 -11.20 -2.56
C PHE A 217 24.30 -12.45 -3.32
N ARG A 218 24.27 -13.58 -2.61
CA ARG A 218 23.80 -14.88 -3.10
C ARG A 218 22.27 -14.92 -3.15
N ARG A 219 21.67 -13.96 -3.85
CA ARG A 219 20.22 -13.88 -4.00
C ARG A 219 19.80 -14.57 -5.29
N THR A 220 19.00 -15.64 -5.14
CA THR A 220 18.42 -16.30 -6.30
C THR A 220 17.25 -15.49 -6.84
N TRP A 221 16.86 -15.77 -8.08
CA TRP A 221 15.66 -15.16 -8.65
C TRP A 221 14.42 -15.47 -7.81
N TYR A 222 14.33 -16.68 -7.29
CA TYR A 222 13.24 -17.09 -6.40
C TYR A 222 13.17 -16.21 -5.14
N ASP A 223 14.31 -15.88 -4.53
CA ASP A 223 14.35 -15.01 -3.34
C ASP A 223 13.98 -13.56 -3.66
N VAL A 224 14.21 -13.10 -4.89
CA VAL A 224 13.71 -11.79 -5.34
C VAL A 224 12.19 -11.81 -5.49
N PHE A 225 11.62 -12.93 -5.93
CA PHE A 225 10.17 -13.06 -6.16
C PHE A 225 9.37 -13.34 -4.89
N CYS A 226 9.87 -14.21 -4.02
CA CYS A 226 9.14 -14.71 -2.86
C CYS A 226 9.49 -13.98 -1.56
N SER A 227 10.62 -13.26 -1.51
CA SER A 227 11.01 -12.49 -0.33
C SER A 227 10.97 -11.00 -0.64
N SER A 228 10.28 -10.24 0.22
CA SER A 228 10.26 -8.78 0.12
C SER A 228 11.67 -8.23 0.30
N SER A 229 11.99 -7.11 -0.35
CA SER A 229 13.31 -6.48 -0.15
C SER A 229 13.55 -6.14 1.32
N ILE A 230 12.50 -5.73 2.05
CA ILE A 230 12.54 -5.46 3.50
C ILE A 230 12.98 -6.70 4.29
N ALA A 231 12.43 -7.88 3.99
CA ALA A 231 12.80 -9.11 4.70
C ALA A 231 14.28 -9.45 4.48
N PHE A 232 14.78 -9.28 3.24
CA PHE A 232 16.20 -9.43 2.95
C PHE A 232 17.07 -8.42 3.72
N TYR A 233 16.62 -7.17 3.85
CA TYR A 233 17.35 -6.14 4.60
C TYR A 233 17.47 -6.47 6.07
N GLN A 234 16.39 -6.93 6.69
CA GLN A 234 16.37 -7.36 8.08
C GLN A 234 17.30 -8.55 8.30
N GLN A 235 17.30 -9.51 7.38
CA GLN A 235 18.19 -10.67 7.43
C GLN A 235 19.67 -10.25 7.29
N LEU A 236 19.98 -9.31 6.41
CA LEU A 236 21.33 -8.77 6.24
C LEU A 236 21.80 -8.02 7.49
N GLU A 237 20.95 -7.20 8.08
CA GLU A 237 21.25 -6.46 9.30
C GLU A 237 21.46 -7.40 10.51
N GLU A 238 20.60 -8.40 10.69
CA GLU A 238 20.78 -9.45 11.71
C GLU A 238 22.10 -10.21 11.50
N ALA A 239 22.43 -10.55 10.26
CA ALA A 239 23.67 -11.24 9.92
C ALA A 239 24.92 -10.39 10.21
N ILE A 240 24.88 -9.08 9.95
CA ILE A 240 25.97 -8.14 10.29
C ILE A 240 26.15 -8.05 11.81
N LEU A 241 25.05 -7.92 12.56
CA LEU A 241 25.10 -7.90 14.03
C LEU A 241 25.66 -9.21 14.62
N LEU A 242 25.25 -10.36 14.09
CA LEU A 242 25.79 -11.66 14.50
C LEU A 242 27.27 -11.79 14.16
N ALA A 243 27.69 -11.31 13.00
CA ALA A 243 29.09 -11.31 12.59
C ALA A 243 29.97 -10.46 13.51
N GLN A 244 29.48 -9.31 13.99
CA GLN A 244 30.16 -8.48 15.00
C GLN A 244 30.37 -9.21 16.33
N SER A 245 29.47 -10.13 16.70
CA SER A 245 29.64 -11.00 17.88
C SER A 245 30.53 -12.24 17.63
N GLY A 246 31.13 -12.36 16.44
CA GLY A 246 31.99 -13.48 16.06
C GLY A 246 31.28 -14.63 15.33
N SER A 247 29.95 -14.54 15.13
CA SER A 247 29.18 -15.55 14.39
C SER A 247 29.04 -15.16 12.91
N TRP A 248 30.00 -15.58 12.10
CA TRP A 248 30.11 -15.20 10.68
C TRP A 248 29.23 -16.01 9.72
N GLN A 249 28.60 -17.09 10.19
CA GLN A 249 27.96 -18.08 9.33
C GLN A 249 26.81 -17.47 8.50
N ALA A 250 25.86 -16.79 9.15
CA ALA A 250 24.71 -16.19 8.47
C ALA A 250 25.15 -15.17 7.41
N LEU A 251 26.17 -14.36 7.71
CA LEU A 251 26.66 -13.35 6.77
C LEU A 251 27.35 -13.98 5.56
N ARG A 252 28.17 -15.01 5.78
CA ARG A 252 28.86 -15.75 4.71
C ARG A 252 27.89 -16.50 3.81
N GLU A 253 26.73 -16.93 4.32
CA GLU A 253 25.67 -17.56 3.53
C GLU A 253 24.94 -16.57 2.61
N LEU A 254 24.85 -15.29 3.00
CA LEU A 254 24.21 -14.23 2.23
C LEU A 254 25.11 -13.66 1.11
N LEU A 255 26.43 -13.74 1.25
CA LEU A 255 27.38 -13.20 0.28
C LEU A 255 27.72 -14.22 -0.81
N GLU A 256 27.92 -13.73 -2.03
CA GLU A 256 28.44 -14.55 -3.14
C GLU A 256 29.90 -14.97 -2.87
N GLU A 257 30.70 -14.06 -2.32
CA GLU A 257 32.08 -14.29 -1.91
C GLU A 257 32.21 -14.20 -0.37
N PRO A 258 32.35 -15.33 0.35
CA PRO A 258 32.34 -15.34 1.81
C PRO A 258 33.55 -14.63 2.43
N ASN A 259 34.64 -14.43 1.67
CA ASN A 259 35.84 -13.75 2.11
C ASN A 259 35.63 -12.23 2.30
N GLN A 260 34.61 -11.65 1.64
CA GLN A 260 34.27 -10.22 1.75
C GLN A 260 33.55 -9.88 3.06
N ALA A 261 33.14 -10.88 3.85
CA ALA A 261 32.38 -10.68 5.09
C ALA A 261 33.13 -9.82 6.12
N GLU A 262 34.45 -10.03 6.25
CA GLU A 262 35.27 -9.27 7.21
C GLU A 262 35.43 -7.81 6.79
N GLU A 263 35.60 -7.56 5.49
CA GLU A 263 35.68 -6.20 4.94
C GLU A 263 34.36 -5.46 5.13
N LEU A 264 33.23 -6.13 4.87
CA LEU A 264 31.89 -5.58 5.11
C LEU A 264 31.71 -5.19 6.59
N VAL A 265 32.03 -6.06 7.54
CA VAL A 265 31.86 -5.73 8.97
C VAL A 265 32.77 -4.59 9.40
N ARG A 266 33.99 -4.48 8.86
CA ARG A 266 34.88 -3.34 9.11
C ARG A 266 34.36 -2.04 8.49
N ALA A 267 33.76 -2.10 7.30
CA ALA A 267 33.21 -0.93 6.64
C ALA A 267 31.88 -0.47 7.27
N CYS A 268 31.11 -1.42 7.81
CA CYS A 268 29.81 -1.18 8.43
C CYS A 268 29.91 -1.01 9.94
N GLU A 269 30.88 -0.21 10.43
CA GLU A 269 30.87 0.23 11.83
C GLU A 269 29.48 0.81 12.13
N ILE A 270 28.74 0.14 13.02
CA ILE A 270 27.43 0.61 13.42
C ILE A 270 27.65 1.95 14.08
N SER A 271 26.99 2.97 13.54
CA SER A 271 27.02 4.29 14.14
C SER A 271 26.33 4.21 15.50
N ASP A 272 27.11 3.97 16.57
CA ASP A 272 26.67 3.93 17.97
C ASP A 272 26.06 5.27 18.44
N SER A 273 26.04 6.29 17.57
CA SER A 273 25.45 7.60 17.78
C SER A 273 23.95 7.60 18.10
N LEU A 274 23.22 6.48 17.94
CA LEU A 274 21.83 6.37 18.40
C LEU A 274 21.70 5.99 19.88
N SER A 275 22.74 5.40 20.48
CA SER A 275 22.71 4.92 21.87
C SER A 275 22.81 6.06 22.89
N THR A 276 23.37 7.21 22.50
CA THR A 276 23.56 8.39 23.37
C THR A 276 22.47 9.45 23.24
N ALA A 277 21.64 9.43 22.19
CA ALA A 277 20.57 10.41 22.02
C ALA A 277 19.31 10.14 22.88
N SER A 278 19.18 8.95 23.46
CA SER A 278 18.04 8.60 24.33
C SER A 278 18.32 8.76 25.84
N SER A 279 19.56 9.06 26.24
CA SER A 279 19.93 9.21 27.66
C SER A 279 20.14 10.65 28.12
N SER A 280 20.15 11.64 27.21
CA SER A 280 20.43 13.05 27.55
C SER A 280 19.20 13.98 27.56
N ALA A 281 17.96 13.45 27.50
CA ALA A 281 16.73 14.26 27.51
C ALA A 281 16.03 14.33 28.88
N THR A 282 16.66 13.86 29.96
CA THR A 282 16.02 13.76 31.29
C THR A 282 16.90 14.26 32.43
N GLU A 283 17.69 15.31 32.23
CA GLU A 283 18.44 15.92 33.32
C GLU A 283 18.63 17.43 33.12
N SER A 284 17.58 18.21 33.43
CA SER A 284 17.66 19.50 34.16
C SER A 284 16.35 20.29 34.04
N THR A 285 15.35 19.97 34.85
CA THR A 285 14.30 20.93 35.26
C THR A 285 14.03 20.74 36.75
N ASP A 286 15.03 21.11 37.56
CA ASP A 286 14.85 21.42 38.97
C ASP A 286 15.25 22.88 39.18
N ALA A 287 14.25 23.78 39.17
CA ALA A 287 14.21 25.02 39.93
C ALA A 287 12.87 25.76 39.72
N GLU A 288 11.95 25.52 40.66
CA GLU A 288 11.28 26.58 41.43
C GLU A 288 10.30 27.54 40.71
N ALA A 289 8.99 27.25 40.83
CA ALA A 289 7.98 28.25 41.17
C ALA A 289 6.66 27.58 41.58
N GLU A 290 6.26 27.83 42.82
CA GLU A 290 5.01 27.39 43.45
C GLU A 290 3.75 27.97 42.79
N ALA A 291 2.67 27.18 42.92
CA ALA A 291 1.31 27.56 43.32
C ALA A 291 0.17 27.39 42.29
N SER A 292 -0.84 26.66 42.78
CA SER A 292 -2.27 26.74 42.44
C SER A 292 -2.85 25.71 41.45
N GLY A 293 -3.24 24.58 42.04
CA GLY A 293 -4.49 23.83 41.85
C GLY A 293 -5.22 23.82 40.50
N SER A 294 -5.41 22.61 39.94
CA SER A 294 -6.71 22.11 39.49
C SER A 294 -6.60 20.62 39.17
N GLU A 295 -7.47 19.81 39.77
CA GLU A 295 -7.82 18.45 39.35
C GLU A 295 -8.31 18.45 37.90
N ALA A 296 -7.88 17.46 37.10
CA ALA A 296 -8.74 16.48 36.39
C ALA A 296 -8.10 15.91 35.11
N ALA A 297 -8.40 14.63 34.90
CA ALA A 297 -8.31 13.85 33.65
C ALA A 297 -6.91 13.39 33.18
N ALA A 298 -6.50 12.24 33.73
CA ALA A 298 -5.49 11.37 33.16
C ALA A 298 -5.91 10.88 31.76
N ALA A 299 -5.28 11.43 30.71
CA ALA A 299 -5.32 10.86 29.36
C ALA A 299 -4.19 9.83 29.22
N MET A 300 -4.59 8.57 29.18
CA MET A 300 -3.72 7.41 28.96
C MET A 300 -3.25 7.40 27.50
N VAL A 301 -2.02 7.86 27.28
CA VAL A 301 -1.35 7.80 25.96
C VAL A 301 -0.91 6.35 25.70
N PRO A 302 -1.37 5.69 24.62
CA PRO A 302 -0.87 4.37 24.28
C PRO A 302 0.51 4.48 23.62
N ARG A 303 1.55 3.96 24.28
CA ARG A 303 2.84 3.63 23.68
C ARG A 303 2.63 2.52 22.64
N SER A 304 2.48 2.90 21.38
CA SER A 304 2.55 1.97 20.24
C SER A 304 3.98 1.95 19.70
N GLY A 305 4.66 0.82 19.89
CA GLY A 305 6.05 0.67 19.51
C GLY A 305 6.64 -0.66 19.94
N GLN A 306 5.88 -1.75 19.84
CA GLN A 306 6.45 -3.10 19.85
C GLN A 306 6.52 -3.60 18.40
N PRO A 307 7.71 -4.03 17.92
CA PRO A 307 7.80 -4.69 16.65
C PRO A 307 7.03 -6.02 16.72
N LEU A 308 6.09 -6.20 15.79
CA LEU A 308 5.42 -7.47 15.53
C LEU A 308 6.48 -8.52 15.21
N LEU A 309 6.79 -9.36 16.21
CA LEU A 309 7.54 -10.60 16.03
C LEU A 309 6.72 -11.51 15.11
N TRP A 310 7.11 -11.58 13.85
CA TRP A 310 6.59 -12.58 12.92
C TRP A 310 6.95 -13.98 13.43
N PRO A 311 6.00 -14.92 13.48
CA PRO A 311 6.32 -16.31 13.80
C PRO A 311 7.23 -16.89 12.71
N ARG A 312 8.44 -17.29 13.09
CA ARG A 312 9.33 -18.10 12.25
C ARG A 312 8.58 -19.37 11.83
N SER A 313 8.37 -19.56 10.54
CA SER A 313 7.92 -20.83 9.98
C SER A 313 9.01 -21.88 10.21
N ALA A 314 8.86 -22.70 11.23
CA ALA A 314 9.69 -23.87 11.45
C ALA A 314 9.34 -24.95 10.40
N SER A 315 10.00 -24.91 9.25
CA SER A 315 10.08 -26.05 8.34
C SER A 315 11.46 -26.69 8.48
N GLN A 316 11.69 -27.37 9.60
CA GLN A 316 12.82 -28.30 9.73
C GLN A 316 12.26 -29.70 9.49
N VAL A 317 12.39 -30.15 8.25
CA VAL A 317 12.11 -31.54 7.84
C VAL A 317 13.32 -32.36 8.26
N ASP A 318 13.21 -33.05 9.39
CA ASP A 318 14.15 -34.11 9.75
C ASP A 318 13.92 -35.32 8.84
N SER A 319 14.69 -35.41 7.76
CA SER A 319 14.83 -36.65 7.01
C SER A 319 15.79 -37.59 7.76
N VAL A 320 15.23 -38.37 8.68
CA VAL A 320 15.89 -39.54 9.26
C VAL A 320 16.04 -40.59 8.15
N ALA A 321 17.24 -40.68 7.59
CA ALA A 321 17.63 -41.80 6.76
C ALA A 321 17.92 -43.02 7.67
N SER A 322 16.94 -43.92 7.75
CA SER A 322 17.12 -45.29 8.25
C SER A 322 16.37 -46.21 7.29
N SER A 323 17.09 -46.92 6.42
CA SER A 323 16.93 -48.36 6.21
C SER A 323 17.71 -48.89 5.00
N ARG A 324 18.52 -49.92 5.31
CA ARG A 324 19.18 -50.94 4.46
C ARG A 324 20.52 -50.60 3.82
#